data_AF-A0A2E7DA63-F1
#
_entry.id   AF-A0A2E7DA63-F1
#
_cell.length_a   1.000
_cell.length_b   1.000
_cell.length_c   1.000
_cell.angle_alpha   90.00
_cell.angle_beta   90.00
_cell.angle_gamma   90.00
#
_symmetry.space_group_name_H-M   'P 1'
#
loop_
_entity.id
_entity.type
_entity.pdbx_description
1 polymer ?
#
loop_
_entity_poly.entity_id
_entity_poly.type
_entity_poly.pdbx_seq_one_letter_code
_entity_poly.pdbx_strand_id
1 'polypeptide(L)'
;MPGFDTMQLECESGLTVDSPIETDLSRIEGEEFAILSKDDGTYIQCAEDTESPQEYVLEYQNGSLDEHYQAVDSRISLERVLDAFKKYLNNDDSWLNDFQWERMDLT
;
A
#
# COMPACT_ATOMS: atom_id res chain seq x y z
N MET A 1 -21.34 -9.79 16.64
CA MET A 1 -20.24 -10.53 15.99
C MET A 1 -19.22 -9.50 15.57
N PRO A 2 -17.92 -9.64 15.86
CA PRO A 2 -16.96 -8.73 15.25
C PRO A 2 -16.97 -9.04 13.76
N GLY A 3 -17.21 -8.02 12.93
CA GLY A 3 -16.97 -8.14 11.49
C GLY A 3 -15.49 -8.49 11.34
N PHE A 4 -15.18 -9.47 10.51
CA PHE A 4 -13.82 -9.54 9.98
C PHE A 4 -13.67 -8.26 9.17
N ASP A 5 -12.78 -7.35 9.58
CA ASP A 5 -12.44 -6.19 8.76
C ASP A 5 -11.82 -6.76 7.47
N THR A 6 -12.66 -6.91 6.44
CA THR A 6 -12.27 -7.45 5.16
C THR A 6 -11.61 -6.34 4.38
N MET A 7 -10.31 -6.48 4.11
CA MET A 7 -9.59 -5.54 3.26
C MET A 7 -10.12 -5.54 1.83
N GLN A 8 -9.80 -4.50 1.08
CA GLN A 8 -10.10 -4.36 -0.34
C GLN A 8 -8.85 -3.93 -1.11
N LEU A 9 -8.56 -4.61 -2.22
CA LEU A 9 -7.52 -4.20 -3.17
C LEU A 9 -8.18 -3.46 -4.33
N GLU A 10 -7.69 -2.28 -4.66
CA GLU A 10 -8.06 -1.48 -5.83
C GLU A 10 -6.81 -1.19 -6.68
N CYS A 11 -6.92 -1.32 -7.99
CA CYS A 11 -5.86 -0.95 -8.94
C CYS A 11 -6.35 0.11 -9.94
N GLU A 12 -5.41 0.82 -10.55
CA GLU A 12 -5.64 1.86 -11.56
C GLU A 12 -6.55 1.41 -12.71
N SER A 13 -6.43 0.16 -13.16
CA SER A 13 -7.27 -0.43 -14.21
C SER A 13 -8.77 -0.54 -13.86
N GLY A 14 -9.16 -0.19 -12.64
CA GLY A 14 -10.52 -0.34 -12.10
C GLY A 14 -10.80 -1.76 -11.59
N LEU A 15 -9.76 -2.59 -11.48
CA LEU A 15 -9.83 -3.88 -10.80
C LEU A 15 -10.05 -3.66 -9.31
N THR A 16 -11.07 -4.31 -8.75
CA THR A 16 -11.33 -4.33 -7.31
C THR A 16 -11.46 -5.78 -6.84
N VAL A 17 -10.82 -6.11 -5.72
CA VAL A 17 -10.90 -7.42 -5.08
C VAL A 17 -11.29 -7.25 -3.61
N ASP A 18 -12.48 -7.72 -3.26
CA ASP A 18 -12.93 -7.78 -1.87
C ASP A 18 -12.32 -8.99 -1.15
N SER A 19 -11.82 -8.80 0.07
CA SER A 19 -11.13 -9.84 0.86
C SER A 19 -9.98 -10.51 0.08
N PRO A 20 -8.99 -9.74 -0.40
CA PRO A 20 -7.90 -10.28 -1.20
C PRO A 20 -7.09 -11.32 -0.43
N ILE A 21 -6.54 -12.30 -1.15
CA ILE A 21 -5.52 -13.21 -0.65
C ILE A 21 -4.15 -12.85 -1.23
N GLU A 22 -3.06 -13.37 -0.67
CA GLU A 22 -1.70 -13.01 -1.10
C GLU A 22 -1.47 -13.16 -2.62
N THR A 23 -2.09 -14.15 -3.25
CA THR A 23 -1.97 -14.35 -4.71
C THR A 23 -2.60 -13.23 -5.52
N ASP A 24 -3.61 -12.54 -4.98
CA ASP A 24 -4.23 -11.39 -5.66
C ASP A 24 -3.29 -10.19 -5.72
N LEU A 25 -2.29 -10.09 -4.84
CA LEU A 25 -1.31 -9.00 -4.86
C LEU A 25 -0.43 -9.02 -6.12
N SER A 26 -0.33 -10.16 -6.82
CA SER A 26 0.32 -10.23 -8.14
C SER A 26 -0.37 -9.36 -9.20
N ARG A 27 -1.61 -8.92 -8.95
CA ARG A 27 -2.36 -8.02 -9.85
C ARG A 27 -1.85 -6.58 -9.80
N ILE A 28 -0.99 -6.23 -8.84
CA ILE A 28 -0.34 -4.92 -8.76
C ILE A 28 0.73 -4.78 -9.86
N GLU A 29 1.27 -5.89 -10.37
CA GLU A 29 2.30 -5.86 -11.41
C GLU A 29 1.76 -5.24 -12.70
N GLY A 30 2.32 -4.08 -13.09
CA GLY A 30 1.95 -3.36 -14.31
C GLY A 30 0.81 -2.36 -14.14
N GLU A 31 0.36 -2.09 -12.92
CA GLU A 31 -0.61 -1.04 -12.60
C GLU A 31 0.13 0.26 -12.24
N GLU A 32 -0.35 1.42 -12.70
CA GLU A 32 0.26 2.70 -12.35
C GLU A 32 0.12 3.02 -10.85
N PHE A 33 -0.97 2.57 -10.22
CA PHE A 33 -1.15 2.59 -8.78
C PHE A 33 -1.99 1.42 -8.27
N ALA A 34 -1.81 1.10 -6.99
CA ALA A 34 -2.66 0.15 -6.26
C ALA A 34 -2.83 0.56 -4.80
N ILE A 35 -3.99 0.25 -4.22
CA ILE A 35 -4.39 0.58 -2.85
C ILE A 35 -4.93 -0.70 -2.19
N LEU A 36 -4.41 -1.04 -1.01
CA LEU A 36 -4.96 -2.06 -0.14
C LEU A 36 -5.52 -1.39 1.11
N SER A 37 -6.84 -1.28 1.20
CA SER A 37 -7.55 -0.58 2.28
C SER A 37 -8.16 -1.56 3.28
N LYS A 38 -8.13 -1.19 4.55
CA LYS A 38 -8.88 -1.83 5.63
C LYS A 38 -10.22 -1.11 5.87
N ASP A 39 -10.19 0.21 5.75
CA ASP A 39 -11.35 1.12 5.81
C ASP A 39 -11.00 2.43 5.09
N ASP A 40 -11.95 3.36 5.01
CA ASP A 40 -11.80 4.66 4.33
C ASP A 40 -10.62 5.50 4.87
N GLY A 41 -10.17 5.24 6.11
CA GLY A 41 -9.09 5.97 6.76
C GLY A 41 -7.78 5.21 6.82
N THR A 42 -7.75 3.91 6.53
CA THR A 42 -6.62 3.03 6.87
C THR A 42 -6.24 2.17 5.67
N TYR A 43 -5.08 2.45 5.07
CA TYR A 43 -4.64 1.76 3.85
C TYR A 43 -3.12 1.80 3.69
N ILE A 44 -2.60 0.93 2.81
CA ILE A 44 -1.29 1.04 2.18
C ILE A 44 -1.50 1.22 0.67
N GLN A 45 -0.74 2.09 0.03
CA GLN A 45 -0.82 2.33 -1.41
C GLN A 45 0.57 2.42 -2.04
N CYS A 46 0.64 2.13 -3.34
CA CYS A 46 1.83 2.39 -4.15
C CYS A 46 1.46 3.03 -5.49
N ALA A 47 2.40 3.78 -6.06
CA ALA A 47 2.34 4.26 -7.44
C ALA A 47 3.72 4.17 -8.10
N GLU A 48 3.77 3.99 -9.42
CA GLU A 48 5.04 4.10 -10.16
C GLU A 48 5.56 5.54 -10.13
N ASP A 49 6.87 5.70 -9.88
CA ASP A 49 7.52 7.00 -9.92
C ASP A 49 7.64 7.49 -11.37
N THR A 50 7.01 8.63 -11.65
CA THR A 50 7.03 9.28 -12.96
C THR A 50 8.42 9.75 -13.40
N GLU A 51 9.32 10.04 -12.47
CA GLU A 51 10.69 10.48 -12.76
C GLU A 51 11.67 9.31 -12.93
N SER A 52 11.37 8.18 -12.27
CA SER A 52 12.24 7.00 -12.22
C SER A 52 11.44 5.72 -12.53
N PRO A 53 11.29 5.35 -13.82
CA PRO A 53 10.55 4.15 -14.21
C PRO A 53 11.11 2.91 -13.52
N GLN A 54 10.22 2.04 -12.99
CA GLN A 54 10.52 0.86 -12.14
C GLN A 54 10.86 1.16 -10.67
N GLU A 55 10.84 2.42 -10.26
CA GLU A 55 10.80 2.80 -8.85
C GLU A 55 9.36 3.14 -8.46
N TYR A 56 9.02 2.91 -7.20
CA TYR A 56 7.66 3.11 -6.68
C TYR A 56 7.68 4.11 -5.54
N VAL A 57 6.63 4.91 -5.46
CA VAL A 57 6.28 5.64 -4.24
C VAL A 57 5.39 4.72 -3.42
N LEU A 58 5.72 4.53 -2.13
CA LEU A 58 4.93 3.75 -1.19
C LEU A 58 4.43 4.67 -0.07
N GLU A 59 3.14 4.60 0.23
CA GLU A 59 2.50 5.43 1.25
C GLU A 59 1.56 4.58 2.10
N TYR A 60 1.28 5.04 3.32
CA TYR A 60 0.19 4.49 4.13
C TYR A 60 -0.51 5.59 4.92
N GLN A 61 -1.80 5.37 5.19
CA GLN A 61 -2.59 6.18 6.10
C GLN A 61 -3.11 5.32 7.25
N ASN A 62 -3.08 5.85 8.46
CA ASN A 62 -3.60 5.17 9.65
C ASN A 62 -4.73 5.98 10.31
N GLY A 63 -5.94 5.79 9.81
CA GLY A 63 -7.20 6.38 10.31
C GLY A 63 -7.49 7.81 9.83
N SER A 64 -6.49 8.65 9.59
CA SER A 64 -6.70 10.04 9.16
C SER A 64 -5.52 10.62 8.38
N LEU A 65 -5.74 11.73 7.68
CA LEU A 65 -4.70 12.46 6.93
C LEU A 65 -3.56 12.98 7.83
N ASP A 66 -3.82 13.22 9.12
CA ASP A 66 -2.77 13.61 10.09
C ASP A 66 -1.78 12.46 10.36
N GLU A 67 -2.15 11.23 9.97
CA GLU A 67 -1.39 9.99 10.10
C GLU A 67 -1.15 9.38 8.70
N HIS A 68 -0.80 10.23 7.72
CA HIS A 68 -0.40 9.82 6.38
C HIS A 68 1.12 9.95 6.24
N TYR A 69 1.76 8.90 5.74
CA TYR A 69 3.20 8.78 5.64
C TYR A 69 3.62 8.28 4.26
N GLN A 70 4.77 8.75 3.80
CA GLN A 70 5.44 8.30 2.58
C GLN A 70 6.79 7.66 2.92
N ALA A 71 7.13 6.57 2.25
CA ALA A 71 8.45 5.97 2.32
C ALA A 71 9.46 6.83 1.54
N VAL A 72 10.58 7.18 2.16
CA VAL A 72 11.61 8.09 1.59
C VAL A 72 12.91 7.38 1.21
N ASP A 73 12.86 6.05 1.12
CA ASP A 73 13.95 5.23 0.61
C ASP A 73 14.32 5.63 -0.83
N SER A 74 15.62 5.73 -1.13
CA SER A 74 16.10 6.21 -2.43
C SER A 74 15.80 5.30 -3.62
N ARG A 75 15.25 4.10 -3.38
CA ARG A 75 14.79 3.11 -4.38
C ARG A 75 13.83 2.12 -3.75
N ILE A 76 12.57 2.12 -4.19
CA ILE A 76 11.58 1.12 -3.79
C ILE A 76 11.21 0.34 -5.05
N SER A 77 11.58 -0.95 -5.08
CA SER A 77 11.21 -1.84 -6.18
C SER A 77 9.81 -2.42 -5.97
N LEU A 78 9.20 -2.90 -7.05
CA LEU A 78 7.94 -3.65 -7.00
C LEU A 78 8.01 -4.84 -6.02
N GLU A 79 9.14 -5.56 -5.96
CA GLU A 79 9.31 -6.67 -5.02
C GLU A 79 9.17 -6.21 -3.55
N ARG A 80 9.75 -5.06 -3.20
CA ARG A 80 9.61 -4.49 -1.84
C ARG A 80 8.18 -4.04 -1.57
N VAL A 81 7.51 -3.44 -2.55
CA VAL A 81 6.09 -3.07 -2.46
C VAL A 81 5.24 -4.32 -2.19
N LEU A 82 5.41 -5.37 -2.98
CA LEU A 82 4.66 -6.61 -2.83
C LEU A 82 4.91 -7.28 -1.47
N ASP A 83 6.13 -7.24 -0.93
CA ASP A 83 6.42 -7.74 0.41
C ASP A 83 5.71 -6.93 1.50
N ALA A 84 5.69 -5.60 1.39
CA ALA A 84 4.97 -4.71 2.29
C ALA A 84 3.46 -4.97 2.26
N PHE A 85 2.87 -5.09 1.06
CA PHE A 85 1.45 -5.40 0.88
C PHE A 85 1.09 -6.77 1.46
N LYS A 86 1.95 -7.79 1.31
CA LYS A 86 1.74 -9.12 1.92
C LYS A 86 1.73 -9.06 3.44
N LYS A 87 2.69 -8.35 4.03
CA LYS A 87 2.74 -8.15 5.49
C LYS A 87 1.53 -7.38 6.00
N TYR A 88 1.18 -6.29 5.32
CA TYR A 88 -0.02 -5.50 5.63
C TYR A 88 -1.29 -6.36 5.59
N LEU A 89 -1.50 -7.12 4.49
CA LEU A 89 -2.63 -8.03 4.32
C LEU A 89 -2.77 -9.05 5.47
N ASN A 90 -1.64 -9.52 5.99
CA ASN A 90 -1.57 -10.49 7.09
C ASN A 90 -1.65 -9.85 8.48
N ASN A 91 -1.87 -8.53 8.60
CA ASN A 91 -1.77 -7.77 9.86
C ASN A 91 -0.42 -7.95 10.57
N ASP A 92 0.67 -8.09 9.79
CA ASP A 92 2.03 -8.15 10.28
C ASP A 92 2.67 -6.76 10.20
N ASP A 93 2.69 -6.02 11.31
CA ASP A 93 3.23 -4.65 11.38
C ASP A 93 4.75 -4.55 11.13
N SER A 94 5.47 -5.66 10.85
CA SER A 94 6.90 -5.61 10.55
C SER A 94 7.24 -4.78 9.31
N TRP A 95 6.30 -4.60 8.36
CA TRP A 95 6.47 -3.73 7.19
C TRP A 95 6.82 -2.28 7.55
N LEU A 96 6.39 -1.79 8.72
CA LEU A 96 6.74 -0.45 9.19
C LEU A 96 8.25 -0.28 9.39
N ASN A 97 8.98 -1.36 9.67
CA ASN A 97 10.43 -1.33 9.90
C ASN A 97 11.25 -1.56 8.62
N ASP A 98 10.61 -1.92 7.51
CA ASP A 98 11.29 -2.21 6.24
C ASP A 98 11.58 -0.96 5.40
N PHE A 99 11.07 0.20 5.84
CA PHE A 99 11.17 1.49 5.15
C PHE A 99 11.47 2.61 6.14
N GLN A 100 12.03 3.72 5.63
CA GLN A 100 12.07 4.98 6.34
C GLN A 100 10.84 5.80 5.97
N TRP A 101 10.05 6.19 6.97
CA TRP A 101 8.80 6.91 6.78
C TRP A 101 8.92 8.36 7.18
N GLU A 102 8.40 9.24 6.33
CA GLU A 102 8.17 10.65 6.67
C GLU A 102 6.68 10.93 6.63
N ARG A 103 6.20 11.69 7.62
CA ARG A 103 4.81 12.12 7.66
C ARG A 103 4.59 13.18 6.59
N MET A 104 3.52 13.03 5.81
CA MET A 104 3.13 14.00 4.80
C MET A 104 2.34 15.13 5.46
N ASP A 105 2.79 16.38 5.28
CA ASP A 105 2.02 17.56 5.68
C ASP A 105 1.06 17.95 4.56
N LEU A 106 -0.15 17.36 4.56
CA LEU A 106 -1.23 17.68 3.64
C LEU A 106 -2.10 18.80 4.21
N THR A 107 -1.65 20.04 4.08
CA THR A 107 -2.37 21.27 4.50
C THR A 107 -3.17 21.92 3.38
#